data_AF-A0A2V7CE01-F1
#
_entry.id   AF-A0A2V7CE01-F1
#
_cell.length_a   1.000
_cell.length_b   1.000
_cell.length_c   1.000
_cell.angle_alpha   90.00
_cell.angle_beta   90.00
_cell.angle_gamma   90.00
#
_symmetry.space_group_name_H-M   'P 1'
#
loop_
_entity.id
_entity.type
_entity.pdbx_description
1 polymer ?
#
loop_
_entity_poly.entity_id
_entity_poly.type
_entity_poly.pdbx_seq_one_letter_code
_entity_poly.pdbx_strand_id
1 'polypeptide(L)'
;MYATLTTLLGLWGVPYLTQVYGLGRVAAANTTAWLAAGIVVGAPLVGWLSDRRLALRKLPLGVCTGLYAACWLVLVAPSDLRAPVTLLGPLFLFMGLTASGLILVWSCVREVNNPAHVGAVIGICNAPIFLALALLQWLTGAILDAKWAGLAAGGVRIYPEAGYRAAFVVCLAVAAGSLVSTLFVTETRCRNIWKRAAH
;
A
#
# COMPACT_ATOMS: atom_id res chain seq x y z
N MET A 1 -1.25 4.44 -1.50
CA MET A 1 -0.45 3.19 -1.35
C MET A 1 0.13 3.00 0.05
N TYR A 2 1.03 3.86 0.53
CA TYR A 2 1.73 3.63 1.80
C TYR A 2 0.78 3.41 3.00
N ALA A 3 -0.16 4.34 3.22
CA ALA A 3 -1.15 4.23 4.29
C ALA A 3 -1.90 2.88 4.26
N THR A 4 -2.47 2.52 3.11
CA THR A 4 -3.22 1.26 2.93
C THR A 4 -2.38 0.01 3.19
N LEU A 5 -1.11 0.05 2.78
CA LEU A 5 -0.20 -1.07 2.95
C LEU A 5 0.12 -1.28 4.43
N THR A 6 0.47 -0.21 5.14
CA THR A 6 0.81 -0.27 6.56
C THR A 6 -0.42 -0.59 7.41
N THR A 7 -1.61 -0.14 7.02
CA THR A 7 -2.87 -0.52 7.67
C THR A 7 -3.13 -2.03 7.56
N LEU A 8 -2.88 -2.63 6.39
CA LEU A 8 -2.99 -4.08 6.21
C LEU A 8 -1.88 -4.83 6.96
N LEU A 9 -0.63 -4.45 6.75
CA LEU A 9 0.52 -5.15 7.34
C LEU A 9 0.58 -5.01 8.86
N GLY A 10 0.31 -3.81 9.37
CA GLY A 10 0.54 -3.46 10.77
C GLY A 10 -0.66 -3.66 11.70
N LEU A 11 -1.89 -3.67 11.18
CA LEU A 11 -3.08 -3.69 12.03
C LEU A 11 -4.07 -4.80 11.67
N TRP A 12 -4.52 -4.88 10.42
CA TRP A 12 -5.67 -5.71 10.07
C TRP A 12 -5.35 -7.02 9.37
N GLY A 13 -4.14 -7.24 8.88
CA GLY A 13 -3.76 -8.43 8.13
C GLY A 13 -3.87 -9.70 8.96
N VAL A 14 -3.25 -9.73 10.15
CA VAL A 14 -3.31 -10.90 11.04
C VAL A 14 -4.73 -11.17 11.53
N PRO A 15 -5.46 -10.17 12.11
CA PRO A 15 -6.84 -10.39 12.55
C PRO A 15 -7.78 -10.86 11.43
N TYR A 16 -7.65 -10.32 10.22
CA TYR A 16 -8.43 -10.75 9.05
C TYR A 16 -8.18 -12.22 8.73
N LEU A 17 -6.92 -12.65 8.68
CA LEU A 17 -6.57 -14.04 8.42
C LEU A 17 -7.02 -14.99 9.54
N THR A 18 -6.94 -14.58 10.80
CA THR A 18 -7.36 -15.43 11.91
C THR A 18 -8.89 -15.51 12.04
N GLN A 19 -9.59 -14.38 11.93
CA GLN A 19 -11.03 -14.31 12.19
C GLN A 19 -11.86 -14.73 10.98
N VAL A 20 -11.39 -14.40 9.78
CA VAL A 20 -12.15 -14.64 8.56
C VAL A 20 -11.69 -15.94 7.90
N TYR A 21 -10.39 -16.24 7.82
CA TYR A 21 -9.86 -17.49 7.23
C TYR A 21 -9.67 -18.63 8.25
N GLY A 22 -9.86 -18.37 9.54
CA GLY A 22 -9.69 -19.38 10.60
C GLY A 22 -8.23 -19.82 10.79
N LEU A 23 -7.27 -19.06 10.28
CA LEU A 23 -5.86 -19.43 10.40
C LEU A 23 -5.37 -19.28 11.85
N GLY A 24 -4.46 -20.17 12.25
CA GLY A 24 -3.71 -19.99 13.50
C GLY A 24 -2.91 -18.70 13.46
N ARG A 25 -2.76 -18.02 14.61
CA ARG A 25 -2.10 -16.71 14.71
C ARG A 25 -0.69 -16.69 14.09
N VAL A 26 0.08 -17.77 14.27
CA VAL A 26 1.43 -17.91 13.68
C VAL A 26 1.37 -18.02 12.15
N ALA A 27 0.45 -18.85 11.62
CA ALA A 27 0.28 -19.00 10.18
C ALA A 27 -0.20 -17.69 9.53
N ALA A 28 -1.11 -16.97 10.19
CA ALA A 28 -1.57 -15.66 9.76
C ALA A 28 -0.42 -14.63 9.73
N ALA A 29 0.38 -14.55 10.80
CA ALA A 29 1.55 -13.68 10.87
C ALA A 29 2.59 -13.98 9.78
N ASN A 30 2.90 -15.27 9.57
CA ASN A 30 3.81 -15.71 8.50
C ASN A 30 3.26 -15.35 7.11
N THR A 31 1.95 -15.48 6.91
CA THR A 31 1.31 -15.12 5.64
C THR A 31 1.44 -13.62 5.40
N THR A 32 1.12 -12.78 6.40
CA THR A 32 1.30 -11.31 6.29
C THR A 32 2.76 -10.89 6.11
N ALA A 33 3.72 -11.65 6.64
CA ALA A 33 5.15 -11.35 6.49
C ALA A 33 5.63 -11.46 5.03
N TRP A 34 4.97 -12.27 4.19
CA TRP A 34 5.26 -12.30 2.75
C TRP A 34 5.09 -10.96 2.07
N LEU A 35 4.19 -10.10 2.58
CA LEU A 35 4.02 -8.74 2.09
C LEU A 35 5.28 -7.90 2.33
N ALA A 36 5.87 -8.00 3.52
CA ALA A 36 7.13 -7.33 3.83
C ALA A 36 8.28 -7.88 2.97
N ALA A 37 8.36 -9.21 2.80
CA ALA A 37 9.34 -9.84 1.92
C ALA A 37 9.22 -9.36 0.47
N GLY A 38 7.98 -9.19 -0.02
CA GLY A 38 7.69 -8.66 -1.35
C GLY A 38 8.22 -7.24 -1.54
N ILE A 39 8.13 -6.39 -0.52
CA ILE A 39 8.71 -5.04 -0.56
C ILE A 39 10.24 -5.10 -0.63
N VAL A 40 10.87 -5.93 0.20
CA VAL A 40 12.33 -6.08 0.26
C VAL A 40 12.88 -6.50 -1.11
N VAL A 41 12.21 -7.43 -1.78
CA VAL A 41 12.60 -7.89 -3.12
C VAL A 41 12.19 -6.90 -4.21
N GLY A 42 11.00 -6.31 -4.11
CA GLY A 42 10.48 -5.37 -5.11
C GLY A 42 11.24 -4.06 -5.18
N ALA A 43 11.70 -3.54 -4.03
CA ALA A 43 12.42 -2.28 -3.93
C ALA A 43 13.62 -2.16 -4.88
N PRO A 44 14.61 -3.08 -4.85
CA PRO A 44 15.73 -3.04 -5.78
C PRO A 44 15.31 -3.34 -7.22
N LEU A 45 14.33 -4.23 -7.44
CA LEU A 45 13.86 -4.58 -8.79
C LEU A 45 13.22 -3.39 -9.50
N VAL A 46 12.30 -2.70 -8.83
CA VAL A 46 11.60 -1.54 -9.38
C VAL A 46 12.55 -0.36 -9.55
N GLY A 47 13.45 -0.13 -8.59
CA GLY A 47 14.51 0.88 -8.72
C GLY A 47 15.41 0.61 -9.93
N TRP A 48 15.92 -0.61 -10.08
CA TRP A 48 16.75 -1.01 -11.20
C TRP A 48 16.02 -0.93 -12.55
N LEU A 49 14.77 -1.39 -12.62
CA LEU A 49 13.97 -1.37 -13.84
C LEU A 49 13.65 0.06 -14.29
N SER A 50 13.31 0.94 -13.35
CA SER A 50 13.08 2.36 -13.62
C SER A 50 14.35 3.06 -14.11
N ASP A 51 15.47 2.87 -13.41
CA ASP A 51 16.68 3.65 -13.64
C ASP A 51 17.49 3.18 -14.86
N ARG A 52 17.61 1.86 -15.07
CA ARG A 52 18.47 1.31 -16.14
C ARG A 52 17.76 0.99 -17.45
N ARG A 53 16.50 0.57 -17.41
CA ARG A 53 15.82 0.02 -18.59
C ARG A 53 14.85 0.99 -19.23
N LEU A 54 14.15 1.80 -18.43
CA LEU A 54 13.05 2.62 -18.93
C LEU A 54 13.39 4.12 -18.98
N ALA A 55 14.26 4.62 -18.09
CA ALA A 55 14.54 6.05 -17.95
C ALA A 55 13.25 6.90 -17.85
N LEU A 56 12.19 6.30 -17.33
CA LEU A 56 10.83 6.84 -17.23
C LEU A 56 10.31 6.46 -15.85
N ARG A 57 9.62 7.40 -15.19
CA ARG A 57 9.14 7.20 -13.82
C ARG A 57 7.64 7.05 -13.71
N LYS A 58 6.89 7.65 -14.64
CA LYS A 58 5.42 7.59 -14.63
C LYS A 58 4.91 6.21 -14.98
N LEU A 59 5.51 5.55 -15.98
CA LEU A 59 5.04 4.26 -16.48
C LEU A 59 5.26 3.14 -15.43
N PRO A 60 6.45 2.96 -14.82
CA PRO A 60 6.64 1.98 -13.74
C PRO A 60 5.74 2.26 -12.53
N LEU A 61 5.59 3.54 -12.14
CA LEU A 61 4.73 3.94 -11.03
C LEU A 61 3.25 3.62 -11.33
N GLY A 62 2.78 3.89 -12.55
CA GLY A 62 1.41 3.60 -12.98
C GLY A 62 1.10 2.11 -13.01
N VAL A 63 2.03 1.29 -13.52
CA VAL A 63 1.86 -0.18 -13.55
C VAL A 63 1.86 -0.74 -12.13
N CYS A 64 2.80 -0.32 -11.29
CA CYS A 64 2.87 -0.76 -9.89
C CYS A 64 1.61 -0.37 -9.11
N THR A 65 1.12 0.87 -9.29
CA THR A 65 -0.11 1.36 -8.65
C THR A 65 -1.36 0.62 -9.12
N GLY A 66 -1.47 0.34 -10.42
CA GLY A 66 -2.58 -0.42 -10.98
C GLY A 66 -2.61 -1.87 -10.48
N LEU A 67 -1.47 -2.56 -10.52
CA LEU A 67 -1.36 -3.94 -10.03
C LEU A 67 -1.62 -4.04 -8.52
N TYR A 68 -1.14 -3.07 -7.74
CA TYR A 68 -1.42 -3.00 -6.30
C TYR A 68 -2.92 -2.80 -6.02
N ALA A 69 -3.60 -1.92 -6.77
CA ALA A 69 -5.05 -1.75 -6.65
C ALA A 69 -5.81 -3.03 -7.06
N ALA A 70 -5.33 -3.76 -8.07
CA ALA A 70 -5.91 -5.04 -8.45
C ALA A 70 -5.79 -6.10 -7.33
N CYS A 71 -4.71 -6.11 -6.56
CA CYS A 71 -4.57 -6.99 -5.39
C CYS A 71 -5.66 -6.71 -4.34
N TRP A 72 -6.02 -5.43 -4.14
CA TRP A 72 -7.10 -5.06 -3.24
C TRP A 72 -8.48 -5.53 -3.72
N LEU A 73 -8.73 -5.60 -5.03
CA LEU A 73 -9.99 -6.14 -5.58
C LEU A 73 -10.20 -7.60 -5.16
N VAL A 74 -9.12 -8.40 -5.15
CA VAL A 74 -9.19 -9.79 -4.71
C VAL A 74 -9.51 -9.91 -3.22
N LEU A 75 -9.00 -8.99 -2.39
CA LEU A 75 -9.27 -8.97 -0.94
C LEU A 75 -10.67 -8.46 -0.60
N VAL A 76 -11.25 -7.62 -1.46
CA VAL A 76 -12.61 -7.07 -1.30
C VAL A 76 -13.69 -7.99 -1.88
N ALA A 77 -13.30 -9.01 -2.66
CA ALA A 77 -14.22 -9.94 -3.28
C ALA A 77 -15.24 -10.53 -2.29
N PRO A 78 -16.50 -10.75 -2.71
CA PRO A 78 -17.52 -11.35 -1.85
C PRO A 78 -17.12 -12.76 -1.41
N SER A 79 -17.77 -13.25 -0.34
CA SER A 79 -17.51 -14.55 0.30
C SER A 79 -17.45 -15.70 -0.70
N ASP A 80 -18.27 -15.65 -1.75
CA ASP A 80 -18.43 -16.70 -2.75
C ASP A 80 -17.24 -16.77 -3.73
N LEU A 81 -16.51 -15.67 -3.89
CA LEU A 81 -15.35 -15.54 -4.78
C LEU A 81 -14.03 -15.40 -4.01
N ARG A 82 -14.05 -15.79 -2.73
CA ARG A 82 -12.94 -15.56 -1.83
C ARG A 82 -11.72 -16.39 -2.21
N ALA A 83 -10.56 -15.75 -2.20
CA ALA A 83 -9.30 -16.42 -2.55
C ALA A 83 -9.00 -17.58 -1.58
N PRO A 84 -8.63 -18.77 -2.07
CA PRO A 84 -8.23 -19.87 -1.21
C PRO A 84 -6.96 -19.51 -0.43
N VAL A 85 -6.82 -20.10 0.76
CA VAL A 85 -5.70 -19.83 1.69
C VAL A 85 -4.33 -19.99 1.02
N THR A 86 -4.18 -20.96 0.12
CA THR A 86 -2.94 -21.23 -0.64
C THR A 86 -2.52 -20.06 -1.54
N LEU A 87 -3.47 -19.27 -2.02
CA LEU A 87 -3.22 -18.10 -2.87
C LEU A 87 -2.90 -16.83 -2.07
N LEU A 88 -3.18 -16.78 -0.76
CA LEU A 88 -2.97 -15.58 0.06
C LEU A 88 -1.49 -15.21 0.21
N GLY A 89 -0.62 -16.21 0.40
CA GLY A 89 0.84 -15.99 0.51
C GLY A 89 1.42 -15.36 -0.77
N PRO A 90 1.24 -15.99 -1.94
CA PRO A 90 1.64 -15.41 -3.23
C PRO A 90 1.01 -14.05 -3.51
N LEU A 91 -0.26 -13.86 -3.15
CA LEU A 91 -0.96 -12.58 -3.34
C LEU A 91 -0.36 -11.48 -2.48
N PHE A 92 -0.05 -11.75 -1.20
CA PHE A 92 0.61 -10.78 -0.32
C PHE A 92 2.04 -10.49 -0.77
N LEU A 93 2.80 -11.49 -1.21
CA LEU A 93 4.11 -11.29 -1.81
C LEU A 93 4.02 -10.36 -3.04
N PHE A 94 3.10 -10.64 -3.96
CA PHE A 94 2.89 -9.84 -5.17
C PHE A 94 2.40 -8.42 -4.84
N MET A 95 1.52 -8.29 -3.85
CA MET A 95 1.06 -7.00 -3.34
C MET A 95 2.20 -6.18 -2.75
N GLY A 96 3.12 -6.80 -1.99
CA GLY A 96 4.33 -6.14 -1.49
C GLY A 96 5.28 -5.71 -2.62
N LEU A 97 5.45 -6.58 -3.62
CA LEU A 97 6.31 -6.33 -4.77
C LEU A 97 5.80 -5.18 -5.63
N THR A 98 4.50 -5.10 -5.87
CA THR A 98 3.86 -3.98 -6.59
C THR A 98 3.80 -2.70 -5.76
N ALA A 99 3.68 -2.81 -4.44
CA ALA A 99 3.74 -1.65 -3.56
C ALA A 99 5.11 -0.96 -3.54
N SER A 100 6.20 -1.70 -3.84
CA SER A 100 7.57 -1.16 -3.87
C SER A 100 7.78 0.01 -4.84
N GLY A 101 6.85 0.21 -5.80
CA GLY A 101 6.76 1.43 -6.61
C GLY A 101 6.71 2.73 -5.81
N LEU A 102 6.34 2.69 -4.52
CA LEU A 102 6.40 3.87 -3.65
C LEU A 102 7.79 4.51 -3.56
N ILE A 103 8.85 3.72 -3.73
CA ILE A 103 10.23 4.19 -3.60
C ILE A 103 10.56 5.18 -4.72
N LEU A 104 9.92 5.03 -5.89
CA LEU A 104 10.09 5.94 -7.01
C LEU A 104 9.56 7.34 -6.72
N VAL A 105 8.61 7.50 -5.79
CA VAL A 105 8.06 8.81 -5.41
C VAL A 105 9.17 9.70 -4.82
N TRP A 106 10.03 9.14 -3.98
CA TRP A 106 11.18 9.86 -3.42
C TRP A 106 12.19 10.24 -4.48
N SER A 107 12.46 9.34 -5.42
CA SER A 107 13.27 9.69 -6.57
C SER A 107 12.64 10.85 -7.35
N CYS A 108 11.34 10.82 -7.65
CA CYS A 108 10.63 11.89 -8.38
C CYS A 108 10.73 13.23 -7.67
N VAL A 109 10.49 13.26 -6.35
CA VAL A 109 10.63 14.48 -5.54
C VAL A 109 12.05 15.03 -5.64
N ARG A 110 13.08 14.19 -5.60
CA ARG A 110 14.48 14.61 -5.73
C ARG A 110 14.81 15.23 -7.09
N GLU A 111 14.14 14.81 -8.16
CA GLU A 111 14.42 15.28 -9.53
C GLU A 111 13.72 16.56 -9.94
N VAL A 112 12.64 16.93 -9.24
CA VAL A 112 11.93 18.19 -9.53
C VAL A 112 12.48 19.35 -8.69
N ASN A 113 13.19 19.03 -7.60
CA ASN A 113 13.62 20.01 -6.61
C ASN A 113 15.13 20.31 -6.66
N ASN A 114 15.50 21.50 -6.18
CA ASN A 114 16.88 21.91 -6.04
C ASN A 114 17.62 20.97 -5.07
N PRO A 115 18.76 20.35 -5.47
CA PRO A 115 19.54 19.44 -4.63
C PRO A 115 19.88 19.97 -3.23
N ALA A 116 20.05 21.28 -3.08
CA ALA A 116 20.35 21.92 -1.79
C ALA A 116 19.18 21.88 -0.78
N HIS A 117 17.93 21.76 -1.25
CA HIS A 117 16.72 21.83 -0.41
C HIS A 117 15.91 20.52 -0.42
N VAL A 118 16.38 19.50 -1.13
CA VAL A 118 15.69 18.20 -1.28
C VAL A 118 15.32 17.58 0.06
N GLY A 119 16.20 17.65 1.06
CA GLY A 119 15.92 17.09 2.39
C GLY A 119 14.70 17.72 3.07
N ALA A 120 14.58 19.05 3.00
CA ALA A 120 13.44 19.78 3.56
C ALA A 120 12.15 19.45 2.81
N VAL A 121 12.20 19.36 1.47
CA VAL A 121 11.03 19.01 0.66
C VAL A 121 10.54 17.59 0.96
N ILE A 122 11.43 16.61 1.07
CA ILE A 122 11.06 15.24 1.47
C ILE A 122 10.42 15.23 2.85
N GLY A 123 10.95 16.00 3.81
CA GLY A 123 10.35 16.16 5.13
C GLY A 123 8.91 16.68 5.08
N ILE A 124 8.66 17.73 4.29
CA ILE A 124 7.32 18.28 4.08
C ILE A 124 6.40 17.25 3.40
N CYS A 125 6.89 16.48 2.43
CA CYS A 125 6.11 15.42 1.77
C CYS A 125 5.77 14.24 2.70
N ASN A 126 6.57 13.96 3.73
CA ASN A 126 6.32 12.88 4.67
C ASN A 126 5.17 13.20 5.64
N ALA A 127 5.03 14.44 6.08
CA ALA A 127 3.99 14.85 7.02
C ALA A 127 2.56 14.42 6.58
N PRO A 128 2.08 14.72 5.35
CA PRO A 128 0.76 14.28 4.91
C PRO A 128 0.65 12.76 4.75
N ILE A 129 1.76 12.04 4.48
CA ILE A 129 1.75 10.57 4.37
C ILE A 129 1.49 9.92 5.72
N PHE A 130 2.17 10.40 6.78
CA PHE A 130 1.96 9.90 8.13
C PHE A 130 0.58 10.31 8.67
N LEU A 131 0.11 11.51 8.34
CA LEU A 131 -1.26 11.92 8.66
C LEU A 131 -2.28 11.01 7.98
N ALA A 132 -2.12 10.73 6.68
CA ALA A 132 -3.00 9.82 5.95
C ALA A 132 -2.97 8.39 6.51
N LEU A 133 -1.80 7.92 6.96
CA LEU A 133 -1.67 6.64 7.67
C LEU A 133 -2.51 6.63 8.95
N ALA A 134 -2.33 7.62 9.81
CA ALA A 134 -3.06 7.72 11.08
C ALA A 134 -4.57 7.80 10.86
N LEU A 135 -5.01 8.64 9.92
CA LEU A 135 -6.43 8.78 9.56
C LEU A 135 -7.00 7.48 9.01
N LEU A 136 -6.27 6.77 8.15
CA LEU A 136 -6.75 5.52 7.57
C LEU A 136 -6.82 4.40 8.62
N GLN A 137 -5.85 4.30 9.52
CA GLN A 137 -5.88 3.35 10.63
C GLN A 137 -7.06 3.63 11.56
N TRP A 138 -7.28 4.90 11.93
CA TRP A 138 -8.43 5.29 12.73
C TRP A 138 -9.76 5.00 12.03
N LEU A 139 -9.89 5.36 10.75
CA LEU A 139 -11.12 5.15 9.97
C LEU A 139 -11.44 3.67 9.79
N THR A 140 -10.44 2.84 9.47
CA THR A 140 -10.64 1.39 9.35
C THR A 140 -11.05 0.75 10.67
N GLY A 141 -10.47 1.20 11.80
CA GLY A 141 -10.92 0.80 13.14
C GLY A 141 -12.35 1.23 13.45
N ALA A 142 -12.72 2.47 13.15
CA ALA A 142 -14.08 2.97 13.35
C ALA A 142 -15.12 2.21 12.51
N ILE A 143 -14.78 1.84 11.27
CA ILE A 143 -15.65 1.02 10.41
C ILE A 143 -15.86 -0.38 11.00
N LEU A 144 -14.80 -1.00 11.51
CA LEU A 144 -14.86 -2.31 12.13
C LEU A 144 -15.66 -2.26 13.44
N ASP A 145 -15.44 -1.25 14.28
CA ASP A 145 -16.19 -1.02 15.52
C ASP A 145 -17.67 -0.73 15.26
N ALA A 146 -18.02 0.02 14.22
CA ALA A 146 -19.41 0.28 13.83
C ALA A 146 -20.15 -0.99 13.36
N LYS A 147 -19.41 -2.00 12.90
CA LYS A 147 -19.96 -3.31 12.49
C LYS A 147 -19.75 -4.39 13.55
N TRP A 148 -19.22 -4.03 14.71
CA TRP A 148 -18.97 -4.97 15.79
C TRP A 148 -20.28 -5.35 16.49
N ALA A 149 -20.52 -6.65 16.62
CA ALA A 149 -21.74 -7.19 17.22
C ALA A 149 -21.59 -7.48 18.74
N GLY A 150 -20.60 -6.90 19.40
CA GLY A 150 -20.32 -7.14 20.83
C GLY A 150 -19.58 -8.45 21.14
N LEU A 151 -19.20 -9.22 20.12
CA LEU A 151 -18.50 -10.49 20.28
C LEU A 151 -17.01 -10.26 20.60
N ALA A 152 -16.55 -10.76 21.74
CA ALA A 152 -15.14 -10.77 22.11
C ALA A 152 -14.75 -12.13 22.66
N ALA A 153 -13.58 -12.65 22.26
CA ALA A 153 -13.00 -13.86 22.81
C ALA A 153 -11.60 -13.55 23.35
N GLY A 154 -11.33 -13.91 24.60
CA GLY A 154 -10.03 -13.68 25.25
C GLY A 154 -9.59 -12.20 25.26
N GLY A 155 -10.54 -11.26 25.41
CA GLY A 155 -10.26 -9.83 25.39
C GLY A 155 -10.05 -9.21 24.00
N VAL A 156 -10.13 -10.00 22.92
CA VAL A 156 -10.00 -9.52 21.54
C VAL A 156 -11.37 -9.43 20.89
N ARG A 157 -11.70 -8.26 20.31
CA ARG A 157 -12.93 -8.06 19.53
C ARG A 157 -12.91 -8.94 18.28
N ILE A 158 -13.99 -9.69 18.08
CA ILE A 158 -14.23 -10.49 16.88
C ILE A 158 -15.09 -9.66 15.95
N TYR A 159 -14.53 -9.31 14.79
CA TYR A 159 -15.24 -8.54 13.78
C TYR A 159 -15.81 -9.47 12.70
N PRO A 160 -17.04 -9.21 12.24
CA PRO A 160 -17.61 -9.98 11.14
C PRO A 160 -16.86 -9.69 9.82
N GLU A 161 -16.90 -10.64 8.89
CA GLU A 161 -16.32 -10.50 7.55
C GLU A 161 -16.77 -9.23 6.84
N ALA A 162 -18.05 -8.87 6.98
CA ALA A 162 -18.61 -7.66 6.39
C ALA A 162 -17.91 -6.37 6.87
N GLY A 163 -17.41 -6.35 8.12
CA GLY A 163 -16.64 -5.23 8.66
C GLY A 163 -15.27 -5.11 8.00
N TYR A 164 -14.55 -6.23 7.86
CA TYR A 164 -13.27 -6.27 7.15
C TYR A 164 -13.43 -5.88 5.69
N ARG A 165 -14.46 -6.40 5.01
CA ARG A 165 -14.74 -6.04 3.62
C ARG A 165 -15.00 -4.53 3.48
N ALA A 166 -15.79 -3.93 4.37
CA ALA A 166 -16.03 -2.49 4.35
C ALA A 166 -14.74 -1.67 4.57
N ALA A 167 -13.90 -2.06 5.53
CA ALA A 167 -12.60 -1.42 5.75
C ALA A 167 -11.68 -1.56 4.53
N PHE A 168 -11.66 -2.73 3.88
CA PHE A 168 -10.84 -2.99 2.70
C PHE A 168 -11.35 -2.29 1.44
N VAL A 169 -12.67 -2.04 1.31
CA VAL A 169 -13.23 -1.18 0.25
C VAL A 169 -12.68 0.24 0.36
N VAL A 170 -12.57 0.78 1.58
CA VAL A 170 -11.95 2.10 1.79
C VAL A 170 -10.47 2.07 1.39
N CYS A 171 -9.73 1.02 1.76
CA CYS A 171 -8.35 0.86 1.32
C CYS A 171 -8.22 0.76 -0.21
N LEU A 172 -9.12 0.03 -0.86
CA LEU A 172 -9.21 -0.06 -2.32
C LEU A 172 -9.48 1.30 -2.95
N ALA A 173 -10.43 2.09 -2.41
CA ALA A 173 -10.73 3.42 -2.91
C ALA A 173 -9.52 4.36 -2.81
N VAL A 174 -8.77 4.32 -1.70
CA VAL A 174 -7.53 5.08 -1.53
C VAL A 174 -6.42 4.58 -2.47
N ALA A 175 -6.33 3.27 -2.72
CA ALA A 175 -5.38 2.70 -3.67
C ALA A 175 -5.71 3.12 -5.12
N ALA A 176 -6.99 3.07 -5.51
CA ALA A 176 -7.47 3.56 -6.81
C ALA A 176 -7.25 5.07 -6.96
N GLY A 177 -7.48 5.85 -5.90
CA GLY A 177 -7.15 7.28 -5.86
C GLY A 177 -5.68 7.53 -6.17
N SER A 178 -4.76 6.71 -5.65
CA SER A 178 -3.33 6.84 -5.97
C SER A 178 -2.98 6.52 -7.42
N LEU A 179 -3.72 5.61 -8.07
CA LEU A 179 -3.59 5.38 -9.51
C LEU A 179 -4.00 6.63 -10.31
N VAL A 180 -5.11 7.26 -9.94
CA VAL A 180 -5.58 8.51 -10.57
C VAL A 180 -4.56 9.63 -10.35
N SER A 181 -4.03 9.78 -9.14
CA SER A 181 -2.97 10.76 -8.84
C SER A 181 -1.71 10.55 -9.69
N THR A 182 -1.39 9.30 -10.03
CA THR A 182 -0.24 8.98 -10.89
C THR A 182 -0.40 9.53 -12.31
N LEU A 183 -1.63 9.71 -12.80
CA LEU A 183 -1.89 10.32 -14.11
C LEU A 183 -1.47 11.80 -14.14
N PHE A 184 -1.50 12.49 -13.01
CA PHE A 184 -1.10 13.89 -12.87
C PHE A 184 0.40 14.08 -12.60
N VAL A 185 1.17 12.99 -12.46
CA VAL A 185 2.62 13.08 -12.28
C VAL A 185 3.27 13.53 -13.58
N THR A 186 4.10 14.57 -13.49
CA THR A 186 4.94 15.06 -14.57
C THR A 186 6.06 14.07 -14.83
N GLU A 187 6.25 13.69 -16.10
CA GLU A 187 7.33 12.79 -16.49
C GLU A 187 8.68 13.53 -16.40
N THR A 188 9.58 13.06 -15.52
CA THR A 188 10.92 13.65 -15.36
C THR A 188 11.98 12.95 -16.22
N ARG A 189 11.66 11.81 -16.86
CA ARG A 189 12.59 11.00 -17.68
C ARG A 189 13.93 10.70 -16.98
N CYS A 190 13.89 10.45 -15.67
CA CYS A 190 15.07 10.26 -14.83
C CYS A 190 16.13 11.37 -14.95
N ARG A 191 15.70 12.60 -15.26
CA ARG A 191 16.56 13.78 -15.36
C ARG A 191 16.06 14.83 -14.37
N ASN A 192 16.99 15.48 -13.69
CA ASN A 192 16.66 16.64 -12.90
C ASN A 192 16.27 17.78 -13.86
N ILE A 193 14.97 18.12 -13.88
CA ILE A 193 14.40 19.15 -14.75
C ILE A 193 14.48 20.55 -14.13
N TRP A 194 15.05 20.66 -12.92
CA TRP A 194 15.23 21.94 -12.25
C TRP A 194 16.14 22.85 -13.09
N LYS A 195 15.56 23.92 -13.63
CA LYS A 195 16.31 25.03 -14.23
C LYS A 195 16.53 26.09 -13.15
N ARG A 196 17.78 26.46 -12.90
CA ARG A 196 18.12 27.65 -12.10
C ARG A 196 17.47 28.85 -12.78
N ALA A 197 16.58 29.56 -12.08
CA ALA A 197 16.08 30.84 -12.57
C ALA A 197 17.30 31.76 -12.79
N ALA A 198 17.45 32.27 -14.01
CA ALA A 198 18.46 33.26 -14.32
C ALA A 198 18.07 34.56 -13.59
N HIS A 199 18.77 34.84 -12.50
CA HIS A 199 18.81 36.14 -11.83
C HIS A 199 20.26 36.59 -11.78
#